data_AF-A0A3R7L9A6-F1
#
_entry.id   AF-A0A3R7L9A6-F1
#
_cell.length_a   1.000
_cell.length_b   1.000
_cell.length_c   1.000
_cell.angle_alpha   90.00
_cell.angle_beta   90.00
_cell.angle_gamma   90.00
#
_symmetry.space_group_name_H-M   'P 1'
#
loop_
_entity.id
_entity.type
_entity.pdbx_description
1 polymer ?
#
loop_
_entity_poly.entity_id
_entity_poly.type
_entity_poly.pdbx_seq_one_letter_code
_entity_poly.pdbx_strand_id
1 'polypeptide(L)' 'MNSAEVVKVIQADGWRLIRISGSHHHFRHTVKAGLVTIPHPKKDLPPGTLNSILKQAGLK' A
#
# COMPACT_ATOMS: atom_id res chain seq x y z
N MET A 1 8.63 1.71 -9.70
CA MET A 1 8.54 2.10 -8.27
C MET A 1 8.55 0.83 -7.46
N ASN A 2 9.41 0.72 -6.47
CA ASN A 2 9.54 -0.52 -5.70
C ASN A 2 8.47 -0.60 -4.60
N SER A 3 8.17 -1.81 -4.12
CA SER A 3 7.16 -1.98 -3.06
C SER A 3 7.51 -1.25 -1.76
N ALA A 4 8.79 -1.08 -1.45
CA ALA A 4 9.24 -0.37 -0.24
C ALA A 4 8.97 1.14 -0.30
N GLU A 5 9.11 1.76 -1.47
CA GLU A 5 8.78 3.17 -1.72
C GLU A 5 7.29 3.41 -1.52
N VAL A 6 6.43 2.57 -2.11
CA VAL A 6 4.97 2.69 -1.93
C VAL A 6 4.58 2.55 -0.47
N VAL A 7 5.17 1.57 0.23
CA VAL A 7 4.96 1.35 1.66
C VAL A 7 5.39 2.56 2.50
N LYS A 8 6.47 3.26 2.12
CA LYS A 8 6.87 4.51 2.79
C LYS A 8 5.88 5.64 2.55
N VAL A 9 5.42 5.82 1.31
CA VAL A 9 4.45 6.87 0.94
C VAL A 9 3.15 6.74 1.72
N ILE A 10 2.54 5.55 1.73
CA ILE A 10 1.28 5.35 2.46
C ILE A 10 1.47 5.45 3.97
N GLN A 11 2.62 5.01 4.52
CA GLN A 11 2.88 5.14 5.95
C GLN A 11 3.02 6.60 6.37
N ALA A 12 3.62 7.43 5.52
CA ALA A 12 3.70 8.87 5.70
C ALA A 12 2.31 9.54 5.60
N ASP A 13 1.43 9.05 4.74
CA ASP A 13 0.02 9.48 4.66
C ASP A 13 -0.80 9.08 5.90
N GLY A 14 -0.29 8.16 6.73
CA GLY A 14 -0.95 7.74 7.98
C GLY A 14 -1.51 6.32 7.94
N TRP A 15 -1.28 5.57 6.86
CA TRP A 15 -1.62 4.16 6.80
C TRP A 15 -0.73 3.36 7.75
N ARG A 16 -1.34 2.38 8.43
CA ARG A 16 -0.67 1.50 9.39
C ARG A 16 -0.84 0.06 8.96
N LEU A 17 0.24 -0.71 9.02
CA LEU A 17 0.21 -2.14 8.75
C LEU A 17 -0.60 -2.83 9.85
N ILE A 18 -1.64 -3.57 9.47
CA ILE A 18 -2.50 -4.29 10.42
C ILE A 18 -2.29 -5.80 10.38
N ARG A 19 -1.92 -6.34 9.21
CA ARG A 19 -1.76 -7.77 8.99
C ARG A 19 -0.83 -8.03 7.82
N ILE A 20 -0.05 -9.10 7.93
CA ILE A 20 0.70 -9.66 6.82
C ILE A 20 0.14 -11.05 6.53
N SER A 21 -0.12 -11.35 5.27
CA SER A 21 -0.51 -12.67 4.78
C SER A 21 0.45 -13.09 3.67
N GLY A 22 1.51 -13.81 4.04
CA GLY A 22 2.60 -14.15 3.12
C GLY A 22 3.26 -12.90 2.56
N SER A 23 3.25 -12.76 1.23
CA SER A 23 3.77 -11.56 0.55
C SER A 23 2.78 -10.40 0.46
N HIS A 24 1.60 -10.47 1.10
CA HIS A 24 0.61 -9.39 1.06
C HIS A 24 0.57 -8.66 2.39
N HIS A 25 0.87 -7.36 2.35
CA HIS A 25 0.85 -6.47 3.50
C HIS A 25 -0.45 -5.65 3.46
N HIS A 26 -1.27 -5.79 4.49
CA HIS A 26 -2.55 -5.10 4.61
C HIS A 26 -2.41 -3.88 5.50
N PHE A 27 -2.77 -2.73 4.96
CA PHE A 27 -2.69 -1.44 5.60
C PHE A 27 -4.09 -0.87 5.84
N ARG A 28 -4.28 -0.21 6.97
CA ARG A 28 -5.49 0.50 7.34
C ARG A 28 -5.16 1.94 7.72
N HIS A 29 -6.01 2.88 7.33
CA HIS A 29 -5.93 4.27 7.78
C HIS A 29 -6.86 4.48 8.97
N THR A 30 -6.51 5.41 9.86
CA THR A 30 -7.36 5.76 11.01
C THR A 30 -8.58 6.57 10.59
N VAL A 31 -8.42 7.46 9.60
CA VAL A 31 -9.47 8.38 9.11
C VAL A 31 -10.12 7.91 7.80
N LYS A 32 -9.38 7.24 6.90
CA LYS A 32 -9.85 6.88 5.56
C LYS A 32 -10.42 5.47 5.65
N ALA A 33 -11.66 5.29 5.22
CA ALA A 33 -12.28 3.98 5.19
C ALA A 33 -11.66 3.13 4.07
N GLY A 34 -11.24 1.91 4.39
CA GLY A 34 -10.69 0.97 3.42
C GLY A 34 -9.52 0.17 3.93
N LEU A 35 -9.11 -0.81 3.13
CA LEU A 35 -7.93 -1.63 3.34
C LEU A 35 -7.08 -1.60 2.09
N VAL A 36 -5.84 -1.13 2.22
CA VAL A 36 -4.87 -1.13 1.11
C VAL A 36 -4.02 -2.39 1.23
N THR A 37 -3.95 -3.17 0.16
CA THR A 37 -3.12 -4.39 0.15
C THR A 37 -1.95 -4.20 -0.80
N ILE A 38 -0.73 -4.40 -0.28
CA ILE A 38 0.49 -4.24 -1.05
C ILE A 38 1.25 -5.57 -1.11
N PRO A 39 1.54 -6.08 -2.32
CA PRO A 39 2.43 -7.22 -2.46
C PRO A 39 3.87 -6.77 -2.18
N HIS A 40 4.42 -7.22 -1.06
CA HIS A 40 5.79 -6.98 -0.60
C HIS A 40 6.40 -8.28 -0.03
N PRO A 41 7.65 -8.63 -0.37
CA PRO A 41 8.61 -7.84 -1.14
C PRO A 41 8.49 -8.00 -2.66
N LYS A 42 8.40 -6.88 -3.38
CA LYS A 42 8.54 -6.80 -4.85
C LYS A 42 9.50 -5.68 -5.24
N LYS A 43 10.48 -5.99 -6.09
CA LYS A 43 11.47 -5.03 -6.60
C LYS A 43 10.83 -4.01 -7.54
N ASP A 44 9.89 -4.44 -8.37
CA ASP A 44 9.13 -3.55 -9.25
C ASP A 44 7.64 -3.88 -9.18
N LEU A 45 6.82 -2.85 -8.96
CA LEU A 45 5.37 -2.95 -9.02
C LEU A 45 4.89 -2.49 -10.40
N PRO A 46 4.09 -3.32 -11.10
CA PRO A 46 3.49 -2.90 -12.37
C PRO A 46 2.73 -1.59 -12.20
N PRO A 47 2.76 -0.69 -13.20
CA PRO A 47 2.10 0.62 -13.11
C PRO A 47 0.59 0.50 -12.84
N GLY A 48 -0.08 -0.55 -13.33
CA GLY A 48 -1.47 -0.85 -13.00
C GLY A 48 -1.70 -1.16 -11.52
N THR A 49 -0.82 -1.96 -10.92
CA THR A 49 -0.85 -2.28 -9.49
C THR A 49 -0.58 -1.03 -8.65
N LEU A 50 0.42 -0.23 -9.02
CA LEU A 50 0.72 1.03 -8.35
C LEU A 50 -0.46 2.00 -8.37
N ASN A 51 -1.06 2.21 -9.55
CA ASN A 51 -2.22 3.10 -9.68
C ASN A 51 -3.42 2.60 -8.87
N SER A 52 -3.66 1.29 -8.83
CA SER A 52 -4.72 0.70 -8.01
C SER A 52 -4.50 0.97 -6.52
N ILE A 53 -3.27 0.75 -6.04
CA ILE A 53 -2.89 1.01 -4.64
C ILE A 53 -3.06 2.49 -4.29
N LEU A 54 -2.57 3.41 -5.14
CA LEU A 54 -2.69 4.85 -4.89
C LEU A 54 -4.14 5.32 -4.88
N LYS A 55 -4.98 4.80 -5.79
CA LYS A 55 -6.41 5.07 -5.81
C LYS A 55 -7.11 4.55 -4.56
N GLN A 56 -6.77 3.34 -4.11
CA GLN A 56 -7.29 2.78 -2.84
C GLN A 56 -6.82 3.59 -1.63
N ALA A 57 -5.61 4.14 -1.66
CA ALA A 57 -5.06 5.00 -0.61
C ALA A 57 -5.64 6.44 -0.63
N GLY A 58 -6.40 6.80 -1.67
CA GLY A 58 -6.92 8.16 -1.88
C GLY A 58 -5.83 9.18 -2.16
N LEU A 59 -4.72 8.75 -2.76
CA LEU A 59 -3.58 9.59 -3.16
C LEU A 59 -3.62 9.98 -4.65
N LYS A 60 -4.62 9.47 -5.39
CA LYS A 60 -4.89 9.74 -6.81
C LYS A 60 -6.36 9.51 -7.11
#